data_AF-A0A7J4R1T8-F1
#
_entry.id   AF-A0A7J4R1T8-F1
#
_cell.length_a   1.000
_cell.length_b   1.000
_cell.length_c   1.000
_cell.angle_alpha   90.00
_cell.angle_beta   90.00
_cell.angle_gamma   90.00
#
_symmetry.space_group_name_H-M   'P 1'
#
loop_
_entity.id
_entity.type
_entity.pdbx_description
1 polymer ?
#
loop_
_entity_poly.entity_id
_entity_poly.type
_entity_poly.pdbx_seq_one_letter_code
_entity_poly.pdbx_strand_id
1 'polypeptide(L)' 'LLMDMDGQLHETFGTWRIKKNYGKEYLGCVRSTFVIDSNGDIAWCRYNVRAKGHVDMLMRELEIVS' A
#
# COMPACT_ATOMS: atom_id res chain seq x y z
N LEU A 1 -4.52 12.27 -6.34
CA LEU A 1 -5.06 10.92 -6.59
C LEU A 1 -4.83 10.60 -8.05
N LEU A 2 -4.44 9.37 -8.37
CA LEU A 2 -4.23 8.88 -9.73
C LEU A 2 -5.33 7.86 -10.08
N MET A 3 -5.69 7.78 -11.36
CA MET A 3 -6.73 6.88 -11.85
C MET A 3 -6.08 5.68 -12.57
N ASP A 4 -6.05 4.53 -11.91
CA ASP A 4 -5.49 3.27 -12.43
C ASP A 4 -6.58 2.47 -13.16
N MET A 5 -7.00 2.97 -14.34
CA MET A 5 -8.17 2.43 -15.07
C MET A 5 -7.98 0.99 -15.56
N ASP A 6 -6.75 0.62 -15.90
CA ASP A 6 -6.37 -0.69 -16.42
C ASP A 6 -5.82 -1.62 -15.34
N GLY A 7 -5.64 -1.13 -14.11
CA GLY A 7 -5.13 -1.91 -12.99
C GLY A 7 -3.63 -2.22 -13.07
N GLN A 8 -2.89 -1.56 -13.96
CA GLN A 8 -1.46 -1.83 -14.13
C GLN A 8 -0.68 -1.56 -12.84
N LEU A 9 -1.03 -0.52 -12.08
CA LEU A 9 -0.36 -0.26 -10.80
C LEU A 9 -0.75 -1.30 -9.76
N HIS A 10 -2.02 -1.71 -9.76
CA HIS A 10 -2.48 -2.78 -8.89
C HIS A 10 -1.74 -4.10 -9.10
N GLU A 11 -1.47 -4.48 -10.36
CA GLU A 11 -0.67 -5.63 -10.73
C GLU A 11 0.81 -5.44 -10.37
N THR A 12 1.40 -4.35 -10.83
CA THR A 12 2.83 -4.03 -10.62
C THR A 12 3.22 -4.03 -9.14
N PHE A 13 2.39 -3.40 -8.30
CA PHE A 13 2.62 -3.33 -6.86
C PHE A 13 1.99 -4.50 -6.10
N GLY A 14 1.37 -5.46 -6.79
CA GLY A 14 0.73 -6.63 -6.19
C GLY A 14 -0.28 -6.28 -5.11
N THR A 15 -1.08 -5.23 -5.30
CA THR A 15 -2.06 -4.73 -4.31
C THR A 15 -3.48 -5.24 -4.56
N TRP A 16 -3.72 -5.91 -5.69
CA TRP A 16 -4.95 -6.65 -5.97
C TRP A 16 -4.81 -8.10 -5.49
N ARG A 17 -5.41 -8.43 -4.34
CA ARG A 17 -5.25 -9.76 -3.71
C ARG A 17 -6.58 -10.36 -3.30
N ILE A 18 -6.57 -11.68 -3.08
CA ILE A 18 -7.70 -12.41 -2.52
C ILE A 18 -7.93 -11.96 -1.08
N LYS A 19 -9.17 -11.58 -0.77
CA LYS A 19 -9.64 -11.23 0.56
C LYS A 19 -10.70 -12.26 0.97
N LYS A 20 -10.61 -12.70 2.23
CA LYS A 20 -11.60 -13.57 2.85
C LYS A 20 -12.50 -12.75 3.75
N ASN A 21 -13.80 -12.79 3.52
CA ASN A 21 -14.77 -12.21 4.44
C ASN A 21 -16.00 -13.10 4.52
N TYR A 22 -16.43 -13.44 5.73
CA TYR A 22 -17.60 -14.30 5.97
C TYR A 22 -17.60 -15.58 5.11
N GLY A 23 -16.45 -16.25 4.98
CA GLY A 23 -16.31 -17.48 4.20
C GLY A 23 -16.31 -17.31 2.68
N LYS A 24 -16.43 -16.08 2.16
CA LYS A 24 -16.33 -15.77 0.73
C LYS A 24 -14.94 -15.24 0.37
N GLU A 25 -14.43 -15.70 -0.75
CA GLU A 25 -13.20 -15.21 -1.38
C GLU A 25 -13.55 -14.23 -2.50
N TYR A 26 -12.92 -13.07 -2.51
CA TYR A 26 -13.04 -12.10 -3.59
C TYR A 26 -11.72 -11.35 -3.77
N LEU A 27 -11.42 -10.97 -5.00
CA LEU A 27 -10.32 -10.07 -5.26
C LEU A 27 -10.68 -8.65 -4.84
N GLY A 28 -9.72 -7.93 -4.29
CA GLY A 28 -9.90 -6.52 -3.99
C GLY A 28 -8.61 -5.82 -3.64
N CYS A 29 -8.68 -4.50 -3.64
CA CYS A 29 -7.57 -3.66 -3.23
C CYS A 29 -7.24 -3.90 -1.75
N VAL A 30 -5.97 -4.21 -1.51
CA VAL A 30 -5.35 -4.27 -0.20
C VAL A 30 -4.68 -2.92 0.04
N ARG A 31 -5.14 -2.19 1.07
CA ARG A 31 -4.53 -0.90 1.44
C ARG A 31 -3.05 -1.11 1.73
N SER A 32 -2.21 -0.44 0.95
CA SER A 32 -0.77 -0.60 0.97
C SER A 32 -0.12 0.78 0.82
N THR A 33 1.13 0.90 1.26
CA THR A 33 1.89 2.15 1.15
C THR A 33 3.32 1.81 0.78
N PHE A 34 3.87 2.60 -0.12
CA PHE A 34 5.21 2.45 -0.66
C PHE A 34 5.90 3.81 -0.56
N VAL A 35 7.18 3.80 -0.22
CA VAL A 35 8.06 4.95 -0.25
C VAL A 35 9.11 4.65 -1.30
N ILE A 36 9.20 5.53 -2.28
CA ILE A 36 10.15 5.44 -3.37
C ILE A 36 11.18 6.55 -3.16
N ASP A 37 12.46 6.21 -3.15
CA ASP A 37 13.53 7.18 -2.99
C ASP A 37 13.84 7.94 -4.29
N SER A 38 14.83 8.83 -4.25
CA SER A 38 15.23 9.63 -5.41
C SER A 38 15.83 8.83 -6.56
N ASN A 39 16.30 7.60 -6.31
CA ASN A 39 16.86 6.71 -7.32
C ASN A 39 15.77 5.88 -8.00
N GLY A 40 14.53 5.93 -7.49
CA GLY A 40 13.40 5.14 -7.98
C GLY A 40 13.26 3.79 -7.27
N ASP A 41 14.06 3.52 -6.23
CA ASP A 41 14.00 2.26 -5.49
C ASP A 41 12.94 2.32 -4.38
N ILE A 42 12.33 1.18 -4.07
CA ILE A 42 11.38 1.07 -2.94
C ILE A 42 12.18 1.03 -1.63
N ALA A 43 12.33 2.18 -0.99
CA ALA A 43 13.00 2.31 0.30
C ALA A 43 12.19 1.71 1.46
N TRP A 44 10.87 1.70 1.35
CA TRP A 44 9.97 1.12 2.35
C TRP A 44 8.66 0.68 1.73
N CYS A 45 8.09 -0.44 2.19
CA CYS A 45 6.75 -0.84 1.80
C CYS A 45 6.00 -1.60 2.90
N ARG A 46 4.69 -1.42 2.95
CA ARG A 46 3.78 -2.25 3.75
C ARG A 46 2.47 -2.50 3.03
N TYR A 47 1.99 -3.73 3.21
CA TYR A 47 0.70 -4.20 2.72
C TYR A 47 -0.27 -4.39 3.89
N ASN A 48 -1.56 -4.39 3.59
CA ASN A 48 -2.64 -4.65 4.55
C ASN A 48 -2.61 -3.72 5.77
N VAL A 49 -2.33 -2.44 5.53
CA VAL A 49 -2.18 -1.44 6.60
C VAL A 49 -3.54 -0.94 7.08
N ARG A 50 -3.62 -0.62 8.39
CA ARG A 50 -4.79 0.05 8.97
C ARG A 50 -4.65 1.55 8.76
N ALA A 51 -5.73 2.27 8.47
CA ALA A 51 -5.65 3.72 8.25
C ALA A 51 -5.32 4.51 9.51
N LYS A 52 -5.92 4.13 10.65
CA LYS A 52 -5.77 4.85 11.92
C LYS A 52 -4.31 4.80 12.38
N GLY A 53 -3.69 5.96 12.55
CA GLY A 53 -2.31 6.11 13.01
C GLY A 53 -1.24 5.70 11.98
N HIS A 54 -1.63 5.41 10.74
CA HIS A 54 -0.69 4.94 9.71
C HIS A 54 0.38 5.96 9.37
N VAL A 55 -0.04 7.22 9.16
CA VAL A 55 0.86 8.30 8.77
C VAL A 55 1.87 8.59 9.89
N ASP A 56 1.42 8.69 11.14
CA ASP A 56 2.33 8.91 12.27
C ASP A 56 3.32 7.76 12.46
N MET A 57 2.89 6.52 12.21
CA MET A 57 3.79 5.35 12.22
C MET A 57 4.80 5.44 11.08
N LEU A 58 4.36 5.76 9.85
CA LEU A 58 5.22 5.90 8.69
C LEU A 58 6.29 6.99 8.92
N MET A 59 5.89 8.18 9.39
CA MET A 59 6.82 9.27 9.67
C MET A 59 7.89 8.86 10.69
N ARG A 60 7.49 8.15 11.76
CA ARG A 60 8.42 7.62 12.76
C ARG A 60 9.38 6.58 12.19
N GLU A 61 8.88 5.65 11.38
CA GLU A 61 9.72 4.60 10.78
C GLU A 61 10.70 5.13 9.75
N LEU A 62 10.36 6.22 9.07
CA LEU A 62 11.24 6.89 8.11
C LEU A 62 12.15 7.95 8.76
N GLU A 63 12.06 8.11 10.09
CA GLU A 63 12.76 9.17 10.83
C GLU A 63 12.51 10.58 10.27
N ILE A 64 11.36 10.78 9.63
CA ILE A 64 10.90 12.07 9.14
C ILE A 64 10.20 12.74 10.33
N VAL A 65 11.01 13.34 11.20
CA VAL A 65 10.50 14.09 12.34
C VAL A 65 10.11 15.49 11.86
N SER A 66 8.87 15.89 12.17
CA SER A 66 8.39 17.27 12.05
C SER A 66 8.85 18.14 13.21
#